data_AF-A0A2U1M5I8-F1
#
_entry.id   AF-A0A2U1M5I8-F1
#
_cell.length_a   1.000
_cell.length_b   1.000
_cell.length_c   1.000
_cell.angle_alpha   90.00
_cell.angle_beta   90.00
_cell.angle_gamma   90.00
#
_symmetry.space_group_name_H-M   'P 1'
#
loop_
_entity.id
_entity.type
_entity.pdbx_description
1 polymer ?
#
loop_
_entity_poly.entity_id
_entity_poly.type
_entity_poly.pdbx_seq_one_letter_code
_entity_poly.pdbx_strand_id
1 'polypeptide(L)'
;MSMKIGDGKSCKFWYDRWNDEGILKDKYPRVFSLESCKNIFIADKVAQHDSFQSFRRAPRGGIEQEQFDHINRITKDIKLNSHDDCWTWNLEKSGNFSVASVRKKVDEESFRSLDIESRWNKFVPIKVNVLVWKLMNNFLPTRFNISLKGIVLDSIICPNSDVRVETVGHLFFSCSMAREINYLIGRWWSVPVVDFDCFDEWVEWIVSLHLTKQLMLV
;
A
#
# COMPACT_ATOMS: atom_id res chain seq x y z
N MET A 1 -0.22 14.76 5.30
CA MET A 1 -0.82 15.81 6.13
C MET A 1 0.28 16.47 6.93
N SER A 2 0.14 17.76 7.18
CA SER A 2 0.94 18.56 8.11
C SER A 2 0.01 19.46 8.91
N MET A 3 0.42 19.86 10.09
CA MET A 3 -0.32 20.83 10.89
C MET A 3 0.15 22.24 10.55
N LYS A 4 -0.78 23.14 10.25
CA LYS A 4 -0.53 24.58 10.21
C LYS A 4 -0.81 25.14 11.61
N ILE A 5 0.21 25.75 12.20
CA ILE A 5 0.14 26.28 13.56
C ILE A 5 -0.76 27.52 13.60
N GLY A 6 -1.72 27.50 14.52
CA GLY A 6 -2.56 28.61 14.91
C GLY A 6 -2.17 29.07 16.32
N ASP A 7 -2.99 28.68 17.30
CA ASP A 7 -2.80 28.95 18.72
C ASP A 7 -1.88 27.93 19.41
N GLY A 8 -1.55 26.83 18.73
CA GLY A 8 -0.62 25.80 19.19
C GLY A 8 -1.16 24.89 20.28
N LYS A 9 -2.46 24.96 20.62
CA LYS A 9 -3.04 24.20 21.75
C LYS A 9 -3.42 22.77 21.40
N SER A 10 -3.52 22.45 20.11
CA SER A 10 -3.89 21.11 19.64
C SER A 10 -2.77 20.41 18.87
N CYS A 11 -1.66 21.12 18.61
CA CYS A 11 -0.48 20.57 17.95
C CYS A 11 0.60 20.12 18.95
N LYS A 12 0.95 18.83 18.92
CA LYS A 12 2.01 18.25 19.74
C LYS A 12 3.37 18.55 19.16
N PHE A 13 4.23 19.19 19.96
CA PHE A 13 5.55 19.64 19.55
C PHE A 13 6.43 18.52 18.97
N TRP A 14 6.42 17.33 19.59
CA TRP A 14 7.32 16.25 19.19
C TRP A 14 6.75 15.30 18.13
N TYR A 15 5.43 15.15 18.07
CA TYR A 15 4.77 14.09 17.30
C TYR A 15 4.12 14.57 16.01
N ASP A 16 3.66 15.81 15.96
CA ASP A 16 2.97 16.32 14.78
C ASP A 16 3.97 16.94 13.79
N ARG A 17 3.63 16.90 12.51
CA ARG A 17 4.41 17.52 11.44
C ARG A 17 3.97 18.97 11.25
N TRP A 18 4.52 19.89 12.02
CA TRP A 18 4.17 21.32 11.99
C TRP A 18 5.24 22.22 11.36
N ASN A 19 6.37 21.66 10.97
CA ASN A 19 7.45 22.34 10.24
C ASN A 19 8.00 21.46 9.12
N ASP A 20 8.91 22.02 8.33
CA ASP A 20 9.57 21.34 7.21
C ASP A 20 10.61 20.31 7.66
N GLU A 21 10.92 20.27 8.96
CA GLU A 21 11.86 19.31 9.54
C GLU A 21 11.26 17.90 9.67
N GLY A 22 9.94 17.77 9.55
CA GLY A 22 9.23 16.49 9.69
C GLY A 22 8.77 16.24 11.13
N ILE A 23 8.89 14.99 11.58
CA ILE A 23 8.52 14.62 12.96
C ILE A 23 9.75 14.80 13.85
N LEU A 24 9.69 15.74 14.80
CA LEU A 24 10.85 16.15 15.57
C LEU A 24 11.42 15.05 16.48
N LYS A 25 10.60 14.16 17.04
CA LYS A 25 11.10 13.05 17.88
C LYS A 25 12.02 12.10 17.11
N ASP A 26 11.78 11.93 15.81
CA ASP A 26 12.51 10.99 14.96
C ASP A 26 13.80 11.65 14.46
N LYS A 27 13.76 12.96 14.18
CA LYS A 27 14.92 13.74 13.72
C LYS A 27 15.88 14.13 14.85
N TYR A 28 15.36 14.38 16.05
CA TYR A 28 16.12 14.85 17.22
C TYR A 28 16.01 13.89 18.42
N PRO A 29 16.36 12.60 18.27
CA PRO A 29 16.09 11.58 19.27
C PRO A 29 16.83 11.80 20.60
N ARG A 30 18.03 12.43 20.57
CA ARG A 30 18.82 12.66 21.80
C ARG A 30 18.17 13.70 22.68
N VAL A 31 17.75 14.82 22.09
CA VAL A 31 17.03 15.90 22.80
C VAL A 31 15.64 15.43 23.19
N PHE A 32 14.93 14.74 22.28
CA PHE A 32 13.66 14.13 22.61
C PHE A 32 13.77 13.23 23.82
N SER A 33 14.84 12.44 23.97
CA SER A 33 15.04 11.58 25.15
C SER A 33 15.08 12.36 26.48
N LEU A 34 15.54 13.61 26.46
CA LEU A 34 15.63 14.49 27.64
C LEU A 34 14.30 15.13 28.02
N GLU A 35 13.35 15.22 27.09
CA GLU A 35 12.04 15.83 27.33
C GLU A 35 11.30 15.06 28.42
N SER A 36 10.86 15.75 29.48
CA SER A 36 10.05 15.13 30.53
C SER A 36 8.59 15.04 30.10
N CYS A 37 8.09 16.05 29.39
CA CYS A 37 6.72 16.09 28.87
C CYS A 37 6.69 15.74 27.38
N LYS A 38 6.69 14.45 27.04
CA LYS A 38 6.75 14.00 25.63
C LYS A 38 5.56 14.49 24.79
N ASN A 39 4.40 14.67 25.41
CA ASN A 39 3.16 15.09 24.76
C ASN A 39 2.94 16.61 24.83
N ILE A 40 3.97 17.41 25.12
CA ILE A 40 3.83 18.87 25.22
C ILE A 40 3.29 19.48 23.92
N PHE A 41 2.33 20.38 24.05
CA PHE A 41 1.78 21.16 22.95
C PHE A 41 2.70 22.33 22.59
N ILE A 42 2.57 22.84 21.36
CA ILE A 42 3.40 23.97 20.90
C ILE A 42 3.16 25.21 21.77
N ALA A 43 1.90 25.51 22.11
CA ALA A 43 1.55 26.64 22.98
C ALA A 43 2.32 26.59 24.31
N ASP A 44 2.28 25.43 24.97
CA ASP A 44 2.94 25.22 26.25
C ASP A 44 4.47 25.23 26.12
N LYS A 45 5.01 24.72 24.99
CA LYS A 45 6.45 24.70 24.74
C LYS A 45 7.00 26.10 24.53
N VAL A 46 6.30 26.93 23.76
CA VAL A 46 6.69 28.32 23.44
C VAL A 46 6.50 29.24 24.65
N ALA A 47 5.52 28.96 25.51
CA ALA A 47 5.29 29.75 26.73
C ALA A 47 6.34 29.53 27.83
N GLN A 48 7.30 28.62 27.65
CA GLN A 48 8.35 28.36 28.64
C GLN A 48 9.30 29.55 28.77
N HIS A 49 9.58 29.95 30.01
CA HIS A 49 10.52 31.03 30.30
C HIS A 49 11.98 30.61 30.06
N ASP A 50 12.28 29.33 30.27
CA ASP A 50 13.58 28.73 30.02
C ASP A 50 13.44 27.60 29.01
N SER A 51 14.31 27.58 27.99
CA SER A 51 14.36 26.50 27.00
C SER A 51 14.66 25.14 27.63
N PHE A 52 15.22 25.09 28.85
CA PHE A 52 15.44 23.87 29.61
C PHE A 52 14.24 23.41 30.45
N GLN A 53 13.18 24.23 30.57
CA GLN A 53 12.14 24.05 31.60
C GLN A 53 11.46 22.69 31.59
N SER A 54 11.17 22.12 30.41
CA SER A 54 10.56 20.78 30.33
C SER A 54 11.56 19.64 30.18
N PHE A 55 12.85 19.93 30.00
CA PHE A 55 13.89 18.92 29.91
C PHE A 55 14.36 18.49 31.31
N ARG A 56 14.58 17.20 31.52
CA ARG A 56 15.04 16.64 32.81
C ARG A 56 16.43 17.11 33.23
N ARG A 57 17.22 17.63 32.28
CA ARG A 57 18.56 18.22 32.46
C ARG A 57 18.97 18.99 31.21
N ALA A 58 19.97 19.86 31.34
CA ALA A 58 20.64 20.47 30.20
C ALA A 58 21.42 19.44 29.36
N PRO A 59 21.62 19.70 28.04
CA PRO A 59 22.50 18.93 27.19
C PRO A 59 23.95 18.95 27.68
N ARG A 60 24.69 17.88 27.43
CA ARG A 60 26.09 17.70 27.88
C ARG A 60 27.13 17.99 26.79
N GLY A 61 26.76 18.58 25.66
CA GLY A 61 27.64 18.82 24.53
C GLY A 61 27.49 17.82 23.38
N GLY A 62 28.35 17.97 22.37
CA GLY A 62 28.36 17.18 21.14
C GLY A 62 27.01 17.23 20.39
N ILE A 63 26.64 16.11 19.77
CA ILE A 63 25.38 15.99 18.99
C ILE A 63 24.14 16.32 19.84
N GLU A 64 24.17 16.05 21.16
CA GLU A 64 23.04 16.40 22.03
C GLU A 64 22.83 17.92 22.09
N GLN A 65 23.92 18.70 22.16
CA GLN A 65 23.88 20.16 22.13
C GLN A 65 23.51 20.69 20.76
N GLU A 66 24.09 20.15 19.68
CA GLU A 66 23.76 20.56 18.31
C GLU A 66 22.27 20.40 17.98
N GLN A 67 21.68 19.26 18.37
CA GLN A 67 20.25 19.01 18.23
C GLN A 67 19.43 20.00 19.07
N PHE A 68 19.88 20.32 20.28
CA PHE A 68 19.18 21.24 21.18
C PHE A 68 19.21 22.67 20.64
N ASP A 69 20.35 23.11 20.14
CA ASP A 69 20.50 24.43 19.52
C ASP A 69 19.60 24.56 18.28
N HIS A 70 19.40 23.48 17.53
CA HIS A 70 18.47 23.49 16.41
C HIS A 70 17.01 23.57 16.87
N ILE A 71 16.61 22.74 17.84
CA ILE A 71 15.27 22.76 18.43
C ILE A 71 14.96 24.15 19.02
N ASN A 72 15.91 24.77 19.71
CA ASN A 72 15.74 26.11 20.26
C ASN A 72 15.55 27.18 19.19
N ARG A 73 16.29 27.12 18.08
CA ARG A 73 16.10 28.03 16.96
C ARG A 73 14.69 27.90 16.39
N ILE A 74 14.29 26.66 16.05
CA ILE A 74 12.97 26.39 15.49
C ILE A 74 11.86 26.84 16.46
N THR A 75 12.01 26.58 17.77
CA THR A 75 11.02 26.96 18.78
C THR A 75 10.87 28.49 18.90
N LYS A 76 11.98 29.24 18.82
CA LYS A 76 11.96 30.70 18.87
C LYS A 76 11.34 31.34 17.64
N ASP A 77 11.38 30.67 16.50
CA ASP A 77 10.81 31.16 15.24
C ASP A 77 9.28 30.95 15.16
N ILE A 78 8.68 30.19 16.09
CA ILE A 78 7.24 29.93 16.13
C ILE A 78 6.48 31.21 16.48
N LYS A 79 5.55 31.60 15.63
CA LYS A 79 4.62 32.71 15.86
C LYS A 79 3.21 32.17 16.01
N LEU A 80 2.70 32.19 17.24
CA LEU A 80 1.33 31.83 17.54
C LEU A 80 0.37 32.97 17.17
N ASN A 81 -0.84 32.60 16.78
CA ASN A 81 -1.94 33.54 16.51
C ASN A 81 -3.22 33.07 17.21
N SER A 82 -4.30 33.83 17.09
CA SER A 82 -5.57 33.55 17.79
C SER A 82 -6.47 32.54 17.09
N HIS A 83 -6.08 31.99 15.93
CA HIS A 83 -6.87 30.99 15.23
C HIS A 83 -6.50 29.58 15.70
N ASP A 84 -7.42 28.62 15.56
CA ASP A 84 -7.14 27.23 15.87
C ASP A 84 -6.09 26.63 14.93
N ASP A 85 -5.34 25.64 15.42
CA ASP A 85 -4.46 24.85 14.55
C ASP A 85 -5.28 24.12 13.47
N CYS A 86 -4.72 23.97 12.27
CA CYS A 86 -5.44 23.39 11.14
C CYS A 86 -4.61 22.34 10.40
N TRP A 87 -5.19 21.17 10.15
CA TRP A 87 -4.59 20.15 9.31
C TRP A 87 -4.62 20.56 7.85
N THR A 88 -3.44 20.56 7.22
CA THR A 88 -3.27 20.77 5.79
C THR A 88 -2.97 19.46 5.06
N TRP A 89 -3.53 19.34 3.87
CA TRP A 89 -3.37 18.21 2.98
C TRP A 89 -2.24 18.44 1.98
N ASN A 90 -1.20 17.61 2.03
CA ASN A 90 0.05 17.86 1.31
C ASN A 90 0.09 17.25 -0.10
N LEU A 91 -0.97 16.54 -0.52
CA LEU A 91 -1.02 15.96 -1.88
C LEU A 91 -1.53 16.95 -2.93
N GLU A 92 -2.14 18.05 -2.51
CA GLU A 92 -2.64 19.09 -3.39
C GLU A 92 -2.15 20.46 -2.95
N LYS A 93 -1.93 21.37 -3.91
CA LYS A 93 -1.57 22.76 -3.63
C LYS A 93 -2.66 23.54 -2.89
N SER A 94 -3.91 23.07 -2.97
CA SER A 94 -5.06 23.65 -2.28
C SER A 94 -4.93 23.54 -0.75
N GLY A 95 -4.15 22.58 -0.24
CA GLY A 95 -4.10 22.26 1.18
C GLY A 95 -5.35 21.57 1.72
N ASN A 96 -6.36 21.33 0.87
CA ASN A 96 -7.63 20.73 1.26
C ASN A 96 -7.62 19.23 1.01
N PHE A 97 -8.25 18.48 1.92
CA PHE A 97 -8.44 17.05 1.75
C PHE A 97 -9.38 16.77 0.57
N SER A 98 -9.01 15.83 -0.30
CA SER A 98 -9.89 15.30 -1.32
C SER A 98 -9.74 13.78 -1.43
N VAL A 99 -10.85 13.07 -1.55
CA VAL A 99 -10.82 11.61 -1.80
C VAL A 99 -10.13 11.32 -3.13
N ALA A 100 -10.27 12.22 -4.11
CA ALA A 100 -9.64 12.09 -5.43
C ALA A 100 -8.10 12.06 -5.34
N SER A 101 -7.48 12.94 -4.55
CA SER A 101 -6.01 12.95 -4.39
C SER A 101 -5.49 11.76 -3.59
N VAL A 102 -6.21 11.32 -2.54
CA VAL A 102 -5.88 10.07 -1.84
C VAL A 102 -5.90 8.91 -2.83
N ARG A 103 -6.99 8.77 -3.59
CA ARG A 103 -7.15 7.68 -4.54
C ARG A 103 -6.07 7.68 -5.60
N LYS A 104 -5.78 8.83 -6.20
CA LYS A 104 -4.68 8.98 -7.16
C LYS A 104 -3.35 8.49 -6.59
N LYS A 105 -3.03 8.88 -5.35
CA LYS A 105 -1.79 8.48 -4.67
C LYS A 105 -1.73 6.98 -4.38
N VAL A 106 -2.85 6.38 -3.97
CA VAL A 106 -2.96 4.92 -3.75
C VAL A 106 -2.82 4.17 -5.07
N ASP A 107 -3.46 4.64 -6.13
CA ASP A 107 -3.38 4.03 -7.45
C ASP A 107 -1.93 4.10 -7.99
N GLU A 108 -1.26 5.26 -7.84
CA GLU A 108 0.16 5.46 -8.16
C GLU A 108 1.12 4.60 -7.33
N GLU A 109 0.73 4.06 -6.18
CA GLU A 109 1.57 3.19 -5.34
C GLU A 109 1.25 1.71 -5.54
N SER A 110 -0.02 1.39 -5.74
CA SER A 110 -0.53 0.02 -5.89
C SER A 110 -0.29 -0.53 -7.30
N PHE A 111 -0.24 0.33 -8.32
CA PHE A 111 -0.18 -0.08 -9.72
C PHE A 111 1.12 0.33 -10.43
N ARG A 112 2.23 0.55 -9.69
CA ARG A 112 3.53 0.96 -10.26
C ARG A 112 4.14 -0.01 -11.29
N SER A 113 3.55 -1.17 -11.51
CA SER A 113 4.19 -2.25 -12.29
C SER A 113 3.25 -3.08 -13.17
N LEU A 114 1.99 -2.67 -13.37
CA LEU A 114 1.09 -3.40 -14.27
C LEU A 114 1.01 -2.68 -15.61
N ASP A 115 2.07 -2.81 -16.40
CA ASP A 115 2.15 -2.31 -17.78
C ASP A 115 1.24 -3.08 -18.76
N ILE A 116 0.40 -3.97 -18.25
CA ILE A 116 -0.59 -4.69 -19.04
C ILE A 116 -1.87 -3.87 -19.01
N GLU A 117 -2.09 -3.05 -20.04
CA GLU A 117 -3.41 -2.47 -20.31
C GLU A 117 -4.45 -3.60 -20.27
N SER A 118 -5.33 -3.59 -19.27
CA SER A 118 -6.41 -4.57 -19.18
C SER A 118 -7.38 -4.32 -20.34
N ARG A 119 -7.20 -5.04 -21.45
CA ARG A 119 -8.12 -5.00 -22.59
C ARG A 119 -9.34 -5.85 -22.28
N TRP A 120 -10.42 -5.18 -21.86
CA TRP A 120 -11.71 -5.82 -21.60
C TRP A 120 -12.32 -6.33 -22.91
N ASN A 121 -12.61 -7.63 -22.98
CA ASN A 121 -13.29 -8.21 -24.12
C ASN A 121 -14.80 -7.95 -24.00
N LYS A 122 -15.38 -7.23 -24.96
CA LYS A 122 -16.81 -6.85 -24.98
C LYS A 122 -17.75 -8.03 -25.27
N PHE A 123 -17.23 -9.13 -25.82
CA PHE A 123 -18.01 -10.31 -26.17
C PHE A 123 -18.26 -11.26 -24.98
N VAL A 124 -17.59 -11.05 -23.85
CA VAL A 124 -17.77 -11.86 -22.64
C VAL A 124 -18.42 -11.05 -21.51
N PRO A 125 -19.20 -11.69 -20.63
CA PRO A 125 -19.73 -11.03 -19.45
C PRO A 125 -18.62 -10.40 -18.60
N ILE A 126 -18.90 -9.25 -17.97
CA ILE A 126 -17.93 -8.52 -17.14
C ILE A 126 -17.25 -9.39 -16.07
N LYS A 127 -17.98 -10.35 -15.49
CA LYS A 127 -17.45 -11.30 -14.50
C LYS A 127 -16.30 -12.15 -15.04
N VAL A 128 -16.31 -12.50 -16.33
CA VAL A 128 -15.25 -13.28 -16.98
C VAL A 128 -14.01 -12.41 -17.12
N ASN A 129 -14.15 -11.18 -17.61
CA ASN A 129 -13.01 -10.28 -17.70
C ASN A 129 -12.42 -9.97 -16.31
N VAL A 130 -13.24 -9.77 -15.27
CA VAL A 130 -12.76 -9.55 -13.89
C VAL A 130 -12.01 -10.79 -13.38
N LEU A 131 -12.50 -12.00 -13.68
CA LEU A 131 -11.83 -13.24 -13.32
C LEU A 131 -10.45 -13.34 -13.97
N VAL A 132 -10.36 -13.12 -15.30
CA VAL A 132 -9.09 -13.15 -16.05
C VAL A 132 -8.14 -12.08 -15.52
N TRP A 133 -8.61 -10.86 -15.29
CA TRP A 133 -7.80 -9.81 -14.70
C TRP A 133 -7.24 -10.20 -13.32
N LYS A 134 -8.07 -10.79 -12.44
CA LYS A 134 -7.60 -11.28 -11.13
C LYS A 134 -6.60 -12.43 -11.27
N LEU A 135 -6.80 -13.29 -12.25
CA LEU A 135 -5.91 -14.42 -12.55
C LEU A 135 -4.54 -13.92 -12.97
N MET A 136 -4.48 -13.01 -13.96
CA MET A 136 -3.24 -12.41 -14.48
C MET A 136 -2.43 -11.68 -13.40
N ASN A 137 -3.11 -11.09 -12.41
CA ASN A 137 -2.48 -10.34 -11.34
C ASN A 137 -2.23 -11.15 -10.06
N ASN A 138 -2.46 -12.46 -10.09
CA ASN A 138 -2.39 -13.33 -8.91
C ASN A 138 -3.24 -12.80 -7.71
N PHE A 139 -4.38 -12.17 -8.00
CA PHE A 139 -5.29 -11.58 -7.01
C PHE A 139 -6.44 -12.50 -6.59
N LEU A 140 -6.49 -13.72 -7.13
CA LEU A 140 -7.47 -14.71 -6.69
C LEU A 140 -7.16 -15.19 -5.26
N PRO A 141 -8.19 -15.41 -4.44
CA PRO A 141 -8.03 -15.83 -3.06
C PRO A 141 -7.74 -17.34 -2.98
N THR A 142 -6.67 -17.80 -3.64
CA THR A 142 -6.22 -19.19 -3.47
C THR A 142 -5.67 -19.36 -2.06
N ARG A 143 -5.64 -20.59 -1.53
CA ARG A 143 -5.10 -20.84 -0.18
C ARG A 143 -3.68 -20.31 -0.01
N PHE A 144 -2.85 -20.43 -1.04
CA PHE A 144 -1.52 -19.82 -1.04
C PHE A 144 -1.57 -18.30 -0.84
N ASN A 145 -2.37 -17.57 -1.64
CA ASN A 145 -2.47 -16.12 -1.54
C ASN A 145 -3.15 -15.65 -0.23
N ILE A 146 -4.05 -16.45 0.33
CA ILE A 146 -4.65 -16.20 1.64
C ILE A 146 -3.59 -16.33 2.74
N SER A 147 -2.73 -17.35 2.67
CA SER A 147 -1.68 -17.57 3.66
C SER A 147 -0.68 -16.40 3.74
N LEU A 148 -0.37 -15.78 2.59
CA LEU A 148 0.51 -14.60 2.51
C LEU A 148 -0.09 -13.36 3.21
N LYS A 149 -1.40 -13.35 3.45
CA LYS A 149 -2.09 -12.27 4.17
C LYS A 149 -2.17 -12.51 5.68
N GLY A 150 -1.51 -13.55 6.19
CA GLY A 150 -1.49 -13.88 7.63
C GLY A 150 -2.79 -14.51 8.13
N ILE A 151 -3.67 -14.97 7.23
CA ILE A 151 -4.87 -15.72 7.60
C ILE A 151 -4.46 -17.17 7.82
N VAL A 152 -4.74 -17.68 9.03
CA VAL A 152 -4.43 -19.06 9.42
C VAL A 152 -5.34 -20.03 8.67
N LEU A 153 -4.74 -21.01 8.01
CA LEU A 153 -5.42 -22.10 7.30
C LEU A 153 -4.86 -23.43 7.81
N ASP A 154 -5.71 -24.46 7.88
CA ASP A 154 -5.27 -25.81 8.26
C ASP A 154 -4.29 -26.41 7.25
N SER A 155 -4.42 -26.03 5.98
CA SER A 155 -3.54 -26.46 4.90
C SER A 155 -3.61 -25.47 3.74
N ILE A 156 -2.51 -25.36 2.99
CA ILE A 156 -2.45 -24.62 1.71
C ILE A 156 -2.57 -25.55 0.51
N ILE A 157 -2.74 -26.85 0.74
CA ILE A 157 -2.91 -27.86 -0.31
C ILE A 157 -4.26 -27.68 -1.01
N CYS A 158 -4.26 -27.95 -2.31
CA CYS A 158 -5.44 -27.94 -3.16
C CYS A 158 -6.43 -29.01 -2.69
N PRO A 159 -7.74 -28.72 -2.59
CA PRO A 159 -8.70 -29.71 -2.11
C PRO A 159 -9.06 -30.72 -3.21
N ASN A 160 -8.73 -30.39 -4.47
CA ASN A 160 -8.92 -31.25 -5.64
C ASN A 160 -7.63 -31.99 -6.01
N SER A 161 -6.54 -31.80 -5.25
CA SER A 161 -5.24 -32.42 -5.50
C SER A 161 -4.51 -32.58 -4.16
N ASP A 162 -4.41 -33.82 -3.67
CA ASP A 162 -3.91 -34.13 -2.33
C ASP A 162 -2.42 -33.81 -2.09
N VAL A 163 -1.69 -33.37 -3.11
CA VAL A 163 -0.22 -33.31 -3.07
C VAL A 163 0.35 -31.93 -3.42
N ARG A 164 -0.44 -31.00 -3.99
CA ARG A 164 0.07 -29.71 -4.49
C ARG A 164 -0.57 -28.51 -3.80
N VAL A 165 0.20 -27.44 -3.63
CA VAL A 165 -0.26 -26.15 -3.11
C VAL A 165 -1.30 -25.52 -4.06
N GLU A 166 -2.36 -24.95 -3.49
CA GLU A 166 -3.38 -24.22 -4.23
C GLU A 166 -2.86 -22.83 -4.64
N THR A 167 -2.09 -22.79 -5.72
CA THR A 167 -1.70 -21.55 -6.43
C THR A 167 -2.69 -21.26 -7.56
N VAL A 168 -2.66 -20.05 -8.13
CA VAL A 168 -3.48 -19.72 -9.32
C VAL A 168 -3.12 -20.61 -10.51
N GLY A 169 -1.81 -20.80 -10.74
CA GLY A 169 -1.27 -21.72 -11.74
C GLY A 169 -1.86 -23.12 -11.59
N HIS A 170 -1.72 -23.70 -10.41
CA HIS A 170 -2.25 -25.03 -10.14
C HIS A 170 -3.77 -25.09 -10.28
N LEU A 171 -4.52 -24.19 -9.66
CA LEU A 171 -5.98 -24.23 -9.60
C LEU A 171 -6.63 -24.18 -11.00
N PHE A 172 -6.07 -23.42 -11.94
CA PHE A 172 -6.66 -23.19 -13.27
C PHE A 172 -6.03 -24.01 -14.39
N PHE A 173 -4.80 -24.48 -14.22
CA PHE A 173 -4.03 -25.04 -15.34
C PHE A 173 -3.57 -26.48 -15.06
N SER A 174 -2.88 -26.72 -13.94
CA SER A 174 -2.24 -28.04 -13.71
C SER A 174 -2.89 -28.95 -12.67
N CYS A 175 -3.95 -28.51 -12.00
CA CYS A 175 -4.80 -29.36 -11.18
C CYS A 175 -5.44 -30.45 -12.06
N SER A 176 -5.56 -31.68 -11.53
CA SER A 176 -6.21 -32.80 -12.22
C SER A 176 -7.58 -32.42 -12.76
N MET A 177 -8.42 -31.79 -11.92
CA MET A 177 -9.74 -31.29 -12.32
C MET A 177 -9.66 -30.27 -13.46
N ALA A 178 -8.71 -29.33 -13.40
CA ALA A 178 -8.53 -28.32 -14.44
C ALA A 178 -8.08 -28.95 -15.77
N ARG A 179 -7.14 -29.90 -15.72
CA ARG A 179 -6.66 -30.65 -16.89
C ARG A 179 -7.79 -31.43 -17.54
N GLU A 180 -8.61 -32.14 -16.76
CA GLU A 180 -9.78 -32.86 -17.27
C GLU A 180 -10.77 -31.93 -18.00
N ILE A 181 -11.07 -30.77 -17.41
CA ILE A 181 -11.92 -29.76 -18.06
C ILE A 181 -11.31 -29.29 -19.38
N ASN A 182 -10.00 -28.99 -19.40
CA ASN A 182 -9.32 -28.58 -20.62
C ASN A 182 -9.36 -29.67 -21.70
N TYR A 183 -9.17 -30.94 -21.35
CA TYR A 183 -9.32 -32.05 -22.30
C TYR A 183 -10.75 -32.16 -22.86
N LEU A 184 -11.78 -31.95 -22.04
CA LEU A 184 -13.17 -31.95 -22.51
C LEU A 184 -13.43 -30.79 -23.49
N ILE A 185 -12.91 -29.60 -23.21
CA ILE A 185 -13.00 -28.43 -24.10
C ILE A 185 -12.26 -28.71 -25.41
N GLY A 186 -11.04 -29.24 -25.34
CA GLY A 186 -10.26 -29.61 -26.52
C GLY A 186 -10.97 -30.63 -27.40
N ARG A 187 -11.56 -31.66 -26.79
CA ARG A 187 -12.39 -32.64 -27.50
C ARG A 187 -13.60 -31.99 -28.18
N TRP A 188 -14.26 -31.04 -27.51
CA TRP A 188 -15.39 -30.30 -28.11
C TRP A 188 -14.96 -29.43 -29.29
N TRP A 189 -13.80 -28.79 -29.20
CA TRP A 189 -13.21 -27.98 -30.26
C TRP A 189 -12.44 -28.78 -31.30
N SER A 190 -12.31 -30.11 -31.13
CA SER A 190 -11.49 -30.98 -31.98
C SER A 190 -10.03 -30.50 -32.11
N VAL A 191 -9.45 -29.98 -31.02
CA VAL A 191 -8.05 -29.53 -30.97
C VAL A 191 -7.23 -30.36 -29.98
N PRO A 192 -5.93 -30.60 -30.27
CA PRO A 192 -5.05 -31.24 -29.31
C PRO A 192 -4.76 -30.29 -28.14
N VAL A 193 -4.99 -30.78 -26.92
CA VAL A 193 -4.69 -30.05 -25.68
C VAL A 193 -3.33 -30.51 -25.17
N VAL A 194 -2.46 -29.55 -24.89
CA VAL A 194 -1.19 -29.77 -24.21
C VAL A 194 -1.35 -29.44 -22.73
N ASP A 195 -0.46 -29.97 -21.89
CA ASP A 195 -0.39 -29.54 -20.50
C ASP A 195 0.30 -28.17 -20.41
N PHE A 196 -0.23 -27.31 -19.56
CA PHE A 196 0.33 -26.00 -19.22
C PHE A 196 0.15 -25.78 -17.70
N ASP A 197 1.08 -25.04 -17.09
CA ASP A 197 1.14 -24.79 -15.64
C ASP A 197 0.77 -23.34 -15.28
N CYS A 198 0.68 -22.45 -16.26
CA CYS A 198 0.40 -21.03 -16.05
C CYS A 198 -0.44 -20.39 -17.17
N PHE A 199 -0.85 -19.14 -16.94
CA PHE A 199 -1.64 -18.37 -17.88
C PHE A 199 -0.92 -18.09 -19.20
N ASP A 200 0.37 -17.75 -19.12
CA ASP A 200 1.14 -17.36 -20.32
C ASP A 200 1.30 -18.55 -21.28
N GLU A 201 1.66 -19.73 -20.78
CA GLU A 201 1.70 -20.97 -21.57
C GLU A 201 0.33 -21.32 -22.18
N TRP A 202 -0.76 -21.13 -21.43
CA TRP A 202 -2.11 -21.34 -21.94
C TRP A 202 -2.46 -20.36 -23.07
N VAL A 203 -2.08 -19.08 -22.94
CA VAL A 203 -2.26 -18.07 -23.99
C VAL A 203 -1.44 -18.44 -25.23
N GLU A 204 -0.17 -18.82 -25.06
CA GLU A 204 0.69 -19.27 -26.17
C GLU A 204 0.06 -20.46 -26.91
N TRP A 205 -0.45 -21.45 -26.16
CA TRP A 205 -1.17 -22.57 -26.74
C TRP A 205 -2.41 -22.12 -27.52
N ILE A 206 -3.30 -21.32 -26.93
CA ILE A 206 -4.52 -20.85 -27.61
C ILE A 206 -4.20 -20.07 -28.88
N VAL A 207 -3.22 -19.17 -28.83
CA VAL A 207 -2.83 -18.35 -29.98
C VAL A 207 -2.20 -19.21 -31.09
N SER A 208 -1.56 -20.33 -30.74
CA SER A 208 -1.03 -21.29 -31.72
C SER A 208 -2.11 -22.12 -32.43
N LEU A 209 -3.34 -22.16 -31.90
CA LEU A 209 -4.43 -22.95 -32.48
C LEU A 209 -4.90 -22.37 -33.81
N HIS A 210 -4.85 -23.18 -34.85
CA HIS A 210 -5.45 -22.88 -36.14
C HIS A 210 -6.89 -23.40 -36.15
N LEU A 211 -7.83 -22.63 -35.63
CA LEU A 211 -9.24 -23.03 -35.59
C LEU A 211 -9.82 -23.10 -37.01
N THR A 212 -10.31 -24.27 -37.41
CA THR A 212 -11.05 -24.44 -38.66
C THR A 212 -12.37 -23.68 -38.62
N LYS A 213 -12.79 -23.10 -39.75
CA LYS A 213 -13.96 -22.20 -39.90
C LYS A 213 -15.30 -22.74 -39.34
N GLN A 214 -15.42 -24.04 -39.04
CA GLN A 214 -16.62 -24.64 -38.45
C GLN A 214 -16.91 -24.23 -37.00
N LEU A 215 -15.94 -23.65 -36.27
CA LEU A 215 -16.11 -23.24 -34.86
C LEU A 215 -16.49 -21.75 -34.69
N MET A 216 -16.64 -20.99 -35.77
CA MET A 216 -16.90 -19.54 -35.71
C MET A 216 -18.37 -19.14 -35.50
N LEU A 217 -19.29 -20.09 -35.31
CA LEU A 217 -20.72 -19.79 -35.17
C LEU A 217 -21.39 -20.72 -34.15
N VAL A 218 -21.31 -20.37 -32.87
CA VAL A 218 -22.39 -20.49 -31.89
C VAL A 218 -22.36 -19.26 -30.99
#